data_AF-A0A8S3CRV0-F1
#
_entry.id   AF-A0A8S3CRV0-F1
#
_cell.length_a   1.000
_cell.length_b   1.000
_cell.length_c   1.000
_cell.angle_alpha   90.00
_cell.angle_beta   90.00
_cell.angle_gamma   90.00
#
_symmetry.space_group_name_H-M   'P 1'
#
loop_
_entity.id
_entity.type
_entity.pdbx_description
1 polymer ?
#
loop_
_entity_poly.entity_id
_entity_poly.type
_entity_poly.pdbx_seq_one_letter_code
_entity_poly.pdbx_strand_id
1 'polypeptide(L)' 'DLWGGWFDQSRTKPYDHNTLQYVFSTSKGLVAIAVALCVQRGLLDYSALVKTYWPEYGQNGKENTTVADILSHRAGLPLD' A
#
# COMPACT_ATOMS: atom_id res chain seq x y z
N ASP A 1 -2.44 19.37 -19.26
CA ASP A 1 -1.82 19.97 -18.08
C ASP A 1 -2.61 19.51 -16.84
N LEU A 2 -1.95 19.06 -15.77
CA LEU A 2 -2.57 18.59 -14.51
C LEU A 2 -2.42 19.61 -13.37
N TRP A 3 -1.81 20.77 -13.60
CA TRP A 3 -1.70 21.87 -12.63
C TRP A 3 -2.52 23.09 -13.07
N GLY A 4 -2.83 23.97 -12.12
CA GLY A 4 -3.64 25.17 -12.34
C GLY A 4 -4.56 25.51 -11.17
N GLY A 5 -4.91 26.79 -11.04
CA GLY A 5 -5.73 27.29 -9.93
C GLY A 5 -4.90 27.55 -8.66
N TRP A 6 -5.53 27.32 -7.50
CA TRP A 6 -4.99 27.67 -6.19
C TRP A 6 -4.93 26.44 -5.29
N PHE A 7 -3.82 26.29 -4.57
CA PHE A 7 -3.64 25.21 -3.61
C PHE A 7 -4.49 25.42 -2.35
N ASP A 8 -4.64 26.67 -1.93
CA ASP A 8 -5.36 27.08 -0.73
C ASP A 8 -6.68 27.80 -1.05
N GLN A 9 -7.63 27.70 -0.13
CA GLN A 9 -8.94 28.36 -0.27
C GLN A 9 -8.83 29.89 -0.33
N SER A 10 -7.88 30.48 0.40
CA SER A 10 -7.59 31.92 0.40
C SER A 10 -6.93 32.41 -0.90
N ARG A 11 -6.57 31.51 -1.81
CA ARG A 11 -5.97 31.85 -3.11
C ARG A 11 -4.69 32.66 -2.97
N THR A 12 -3.85 32.27 -2.03
CA THR A 12 -2.54 32.91 -1.80
C THR A 12 -1.38 32.09 -2.36
N LYS A 13 -1.61 30.80 -2.63
CA LYS A 13 -0.61 29.87 -3.16
C LYS A 13 -1.10 29.24 -4.47
N PRO A 14 -0.42 29.47 -5.61
CA PRO A 14 -0.79 28.83 -6.87
C PRO A 14 -0.58 27.31 -6.78
N TYR A 15 -1.43 26.56 -7.47
CA TYR A 15 -1.21 25.12 -7.66
C TYR A 15 -0.37 24.92 -8.93
N ASP A 16 0.91 24.63 -8.75
CA ASP A 16 1.90 24.49 -9.81
C ASP A 16 2.52 23.08 -9.87
N HIS A 17 3.47 22.88 -10.79
CA HIS A 17 4.16 21.61 -10.99
C HIS A 17 4.97 21.11 -9.78
N ASN A 18 5.24 21.96 -8.79
CA ASN A 18 5.96 21.61 -7.56
C ASN A 18 5.02 21.34 -6.38
N THR A 19 3.71 21.45 -6.57
CA THR A 19 2.74 21.29 -5.50
C THR A 19 2.56 19.81 -5.16
N LEU A 20 2.87 19.45 -3.91
CA LEU A 20 2.59 18.11 -3.39
C LEU A 20 1.10 17.94 -3.09
N GLN A 21 0.54 16.81 -3.47
CA GLN A 21 -0.88 16.47 -3.28
C GLN A 21 -1.03 15.05 -2.75
N TYR A 22 -2.05 14.83 -1.90
CA TYR A 22 -2.43 13.49 -1.47
C TYR A 22 -2.96 12.68 -2.65
N VAL A 23 -2.35 11.52 -2.89
CA VAL A 23 -2.76 10.60 -3.97
C VAL A 23 -3.63 9.43 -3.46
N PHE A 24 -4.02 9.46 -2.18
CA PHE A 24 -4.88 8.45 -1.55
C PHE A 24 -4.45 7.01 -1.87
N SER A 25 -5.40 6.16 -2.28
CA SER A 25 -5.18 4.74 -2.59
C SER A 25 -4.20 4.50 -3.74
N THR A 26 -3.85 5.49 -4.57
CA THR A 26 -2.79 5.35 -5.57
C THR A 26 -1.45 4.96 -4.94
N SER A 27 -1.23 5.33 -3.68
CA SER A 27 -0.07 4.86 -2.88
C SER A 27 0.06 3.34 -2.82
N LYS A 28 -1.04 2.56 -2.90
CA LYS A 28 -1.02 1.09 -2.91
C LYS A 28 -0.22 0.53 -4.09
N GLY A 29 -0.22 1.21 -5.23
CA GLY A 29 0.60 0.82 -6.39
C GLY A 29 2.10 0.91 -6.10
N LEU A 30 2.54 1.98 -5.42
CA LEU A 30 3.94 2.12 -5.00
C LEU A 30 4.33 1.04 -3.98
N VAL A 31 3.43 0.73 -3.04
CA VAL A 31 3.64 -0.37 -2.08
C VAL A 31 3.75 -1.72 -2.81
N ALA A 32 2.89 -2.00 -3.79
CA ALA A 32 2.95 -3.22 -4.58
C ALA A 32 4.29 -3.37 -5.34
N ILE A 33 4.81 -2.27 -5.90
CA ILE A 33 6.14 -2.24 -6.53
C ILE A 33 7.25 -2.53 -5.50
N ALA A 34 7.18 -1.92 -4.32
CA ALA A 34 8.16 -2.18 -3.26
C ALA A 34 8.16 -3.66 -2.83
N VAL A 35 6.98 -4.28 -2.72
CA VAL A 35 6.87 -5.71 -2.43
C VAL A 35 7.44 -6.55 -3.57
N ALA A 36 7.17 -6.21 -4.83
CA ALA A 36 7.75 -6.92 -5.98
C ALA A 36 9.28 -6.87 -5.99
N LEU A 37 9.88 -5.73 -5.61
CA LEU A 37 11.34 -5.61 -5.44
C LEU A 37 11.86 -6.51 -4.30
N CYS A 38 11.14 -6.61 -3.18
CA CYS A 38 11.51 -7.52 -2.10
C CYS A 38 11.42 -8.99 -2.54
N VAL A 39 10.39 -9.36 -3.31
CA VAL A 39 10.26 -10.71 -3.88
C VAL A 39 11.38 -11.02 -4.85
N GLN A 40 11.68 -10.09 -5.76
CA GLN A 40 12.81 -10.23 -6.69
C GLN A 40 14.15 -10.47 -5.96
N ARG A 41 14.32 -9.85 -4.79
CA ARG A 41 15.52 -9.97 -3.95
C ARG A 41 15.50 -11.20 -3.01
N GLY A 42 14.45 -12.01 -3.04
CA GLY A 42 14.29 -13.17 -2.16
C GLY A 42 14.02 -12.81 -0.69
N LEU A 43 13.62 -11.57 -0.40
CA LEU A 43 13.28 -11.11 0.95
C LEU A 43 11.81 -11.38 1.32
N LEU A 44 10.96 -11.55 0.32
CA LEU A 44 9.55 -11.92 0.44
C LEU A 44 9.20 -13.00 -0.58
N ASP A 45 8.13 -13.73 -0.32
CA ASP A 45 7.54 -14.71 -1.23
C ASP A 45 6.01 -14.53 -1.18
N TYR A 46 5.39 -14.42 -2.35
CA TYR A 46 3.94 -14.28 -2.48
C TYR A 46 3.18 -15.49 -1.93
N SER A 47 3.74 -16.69 -2.07
CA SER A 47 3.15 -17.95 -1.61
C SER A 47 3.44 -18.25 -0.14
N ALA A 48 4.38 -17.53 0.48
CA ALA A 48 4.65 -17.68 1.90
C ALA A 48 3.49 -17.20 2.76
N LEU A 49 3.31 -17.85 3.91
CA LEU A 49 2.36 -17.43 4.93
C LEU A 49 2.84 -16.12 5.56
N VAL A 50 1.93 -15.19 5.83
CA VAL A 50 2.26 -13.90 6.47
C VAL A 50 2.99 -14.12 7.80
N LYS A 51 2.60 -15.16 8.56
CA LYS A 51 3.24 -15.52 9.84
C LYS A 51 4.71 -15.92 9.74
N THR A 52 5.22 -16.23 8.55
CA THR A 52 6.65 -16.46 8.32
C THR A 52 7.45 -15.18 8.53
N TYR A 53 6.89 -14.02 8.20
CA TYR A 53 7.52 -12.71 8.35
C TYR A 53 7.04 -11.96 9.58
N TRP A 54 5.79 -12.21 10.00
CA TRP A 54 5.15 -11.58 11.15
C TRP A 54 4.42 -12.63 12.00
N PRO A 55 5.13 -13.33 12.91
CA PRO A 55 4.58 -14.46 13.66
C PRO A 55 3.28 -14.17 14.42
N GLU A 56 3.17 -12.99 15.01
CA GLU A 56 2.00 -12.54 15.78
C GLU A 56 0.75 -12.36 14.92
N TYR A 57 0.89 -12.19 13.60
CA TYR A 57 -0.24 -12.15 12.68
C TYR A 57 -0.98 -13.50 12.66
N GLY A 58 -0.28 -14.62 12.79
CA GLY A 58 -0.82 -15.98 12.64
C GLY A 58 -1.67 -16.46 13.81
N GLN A 59 -2.53 -15.60 14.35
CA GLN A 59 -3.44 -15.88 15.46
C GLN A 59 -4.89 -15.67 15.03
N ASN A 60 -5.85 -16.19 15.80
CA ASN A 60 -7.28 -15.98 15.60
C ASN A 60 -7.76 -16.37 14.18
N GLY A 61 -7.32 -17.50 13.64
CA GLY A 61 -7.80 -18.00 12.34
C GLY A 61 -7.07 -17.45 11.12
N LYS A 62 -6.00 -16.67 11.31
CA LYS A 62 -5.22 -16.03 10.23
C LYS A 62 -3.98 -16.84 9.81
N GLU A 63 -3.79 -18.04 10.35
CA GLU A 63 -2.57 -18.86 10.28
C GLU A 63 -2.18 -19.24 8.86
N ASN A 64 -3.14 -19.26 7.94
CA ASN A 64 -3.01 -19.72 6.55
C ASN A 64 -3.04 -18.59 5.53
N THR A 65 -3.09 -17.32 5.97
CA THR A 65 -3.09 -16.17 5.04
C THR A 65 -1.73 -16.06 4.36
N THR A 66 -1.73 -16.00 3.03
CA THR A 66 -0.50 -15.77 2.25
C THR A 66 -0.22 -14.29 2.06
N VAL A 67 1.01 -13.94 1.69
CA VAL A 67 1.36 -12.58 1.27
C VAL A 67 0.51 -12.15 0.05
N ALA A 68 0.23 -13.06 -0.89
CA ALA A 68 -0.65 -12.80 -2.01
C ALA A 68 -2.09 -12.45 -1.57
N ASP A 69 -2.62 -13.10 -0.54
CA ASP A 69 -3.97 -12.80 -0.02
C ASP A 69 -4.06 -11.37 0.55
N ILE A 70 -2.99 -10.89 1.20
CA ILE A 70 -2.93 -9.51 1.69
C ILE A 70 -2.96 -8.52 0.53
N LEU A 71 -2.10 -8.72 -0.47
CA LEU A 71 -1.96 -7.79 -1.60
C LEU A 71 -3.19 -7.75 -2.52
N SER A 72 -3.98 -8.82 -2.52
CA SER A 72 -5.18 -8.97 -3.36
C SER A 72 -6.49 -8.76 -2.60
N HIS A 73 -6.43 -8.30 -1.35
CA HIS A 73 -7.61 -8.08 -0.50
C HIS A 73 -8.45 -9.35 -0.25
N ARG A 74 -7.80 -10.51 -0.15
CA ARG A 74 -8.43 -11.83 0.05
C ARG A 74 -8.22 -12.41 1.44
N ALA A 75 -7.51 -11.71 2.32
CA ALA A 75 -7.25 -12.16 3.69
C ALA A 75 -8.50 -12.23 4.58
N GLY A 76 -9.65 -11.69 4.13
CA GLY A 76 -10.92 -11.83 4.85
C GLY A 76 -10.96 -11.10 6.21
N LEU A 77 -10.18 -10.03 6.37
CA LEU A 77 -10.15 -9.25 7.60
C LEU A 77 -11.27 -8.19 7.56
N PRO A 78 -12.26 -8.25 8.48
CA PRO A 78 -13.28 -7.21 8.57
C PRO A 78 -12.67 -5.88 9.06
N LEU A 79 -13.39 -4.79 8.79
CA LEU A 79 -13.16 -3.52 9.46
C LEU A 79 -13.95 -3.58 10.77
N ASP A 80 -13.24 -3.80 11.87
CA ASP A 80 -13.80 -3.81 13.23
C ASP A 80 -14.41 -2.44 13.61
#